data_AF-W1DT39-F1
#
_entry.id   AF-W1DT39-F1
#
_cell.length_a   1.000
_cell.length_b   1.000
_cell.length_c   1.000
_cell.angle_alpha   90.00
_cell.angle_beta   90.00
_cell.angle_gamma   90.00
#
_symmetry.space_group_name_H-M   'P 1'
#
loop_
_entity.id
_entity.type
_entity.pdbx_description
1 polymer ?
#
loop_
_entity_poly.entity_id
_entity_poly.type
_entity_poly.pdbx_seq_one_letter_code
_entity_poly.pdbx_strand_id
1 'polypeptide(L)'
;MTFLLTAPDLPQLQSRQRELNAVLLNAGLQPTRGEYEVAPLNGYLRAMPMCFNPARDKHHWYTRLTFVQHLANLSPLFGRDTGTGNPGFTFFNRGGAPLTFDPLNSNDRTKNAHMAIFGPTGSGKSATLNSLFSQLMAIHRPRLFIAEAGNSFGLFADYCGELGLTVNKISIKPGCGISLAPFADAHKLIEQPVVPVSESELSDGIDIDDVDGEEDGDEERDILGELEIAARLMITGGEEKEEARLERADRGMMREAILAAAQQAWDEGRQMITGDLQSAFLSVCPRSRPPRRTAGTRSEYGGVARRVYAGLSG
;
A
#
# COMPACT_ATOMS: atom_id res chain seq x y z
N MET A 1 -26.17 11.39 22.08
CA MET A 1 -26.71 10.02 22.22
C MET A 1 -27.73 10.02 23.35
N THR A 2 -28.86 9.35 23.19
CA THR A 2 -29.91 9.27 24.22
C THR A 2 -30.23 7.80 24.47
N PHE A 3 -30.28 7.40 25.73
CA PHE A 3 -30.63 6.04 26.14
C PHE A 3 -32.01 6.08 26.80
N LEU A 4 -32.95 5.31 26.25
CA LEU A 4 -34.29 5.18 26.80
C LEU A 4 -34.32 3.95 27.73
N LEU A 5 -34.66 4.18 28.99
CA LEU A 5 -34.77 3.14 30.01
C LEU A 5 -36.25 2.92 30.36
N THR A 6 -36.63 1.66 30.49
CA THR A 6 -37.94 1.25 31.01
C THR A 6 -37.73 0.31 32.19
N ALA A 7 -38.66 0.31 33.14
CA ALA A 7 -38.69 -0.66 34.25
C ALA A 7 -40.13 -0.82 34.77
N PRO A 8 -40.47 -1.94 35.43
CA PRO A 8 -41.82 -2.18 35.96
C PRO A 8 -42.20 -1.25 37.12
N ASP A 9 -41.20 -0.82 37.90
CA ASP A 9 -41.37 0.04 39.07
C ASP A 9 -40.24 1.07 39.18
N LEU A 10 -40.46 2.10 40.01
CA LEU A 10 -39.51 3.19 40.22
C LEU A 10 -38.18 2.72 40.85
N PRO A 11 -38.15 1.82 41.86
CA PRO A 11 -36.90 1.29 42.40
C PRO A 11 -36.02 0.58 41.35
N GLN A 12 -36.61 -0.26 40.50
CA GLN A 12 -35.89 -0.94 39.42
C GLN A 12 -35.40 0.06 38.37
N LEU A 13 -36.17 1.09 38.05
CA LEU A 13 -35.73 2.14 37.12
C LEU A 13 -34.47 2.84 37.64
N GLN A 14 -34.44 3.17 38.94
CA GLN A 14 -33.29 3.79 39.59
C GLN A 14 -32.07 2.85 39.63
N SER A 15 -32.26 1.53 39.75
CA SER A 15 -31.16 0.55 39.62
C SER A 15 -30.59 0.56 38.21
N ARG A 16 -31.44 0.39 37.19
CA ARG A 16 -31.03 0.38 35.78
C ARG A 16 -30.35 1.68 35.37
N GLN A 17 -30.82 2.82 35.86
CA GLN A 17 -30.19 4.12 35.62
C GLN A 17 -28.78 4.19 36.22
N ARG A 18 -28.59 3.68 37.46
CA ARG A 18 -27.25 3.63 38.09
C ARG A 18 -26.31 2.71 37.34
N GLU A 19 -26.78 1.54 36.94
CA GLU A 19 -26.01 0.57 36.14
C GLU A 19 -25.60 1.17 34.80
N LEU A 20 -26.53 1.79 34.06
CA LEU A 20 -26.23 2.46 32.80
C LEU A 20 -25.19 3.56 32.99
N ASN A 21 -25.37 4.43 34.00
CA ASN A 21 -24.41 5.49 34.28
C ASN A 21 -23.01 4.93 34.57
N ALA A 22 -22.90 3.82 35.29
CA ALA A 22 -21.62 3.18 35.55
C ALA A 22 -20.95 2.68 34.26
N VAL A 23 -21.72 2.03 33.37
CA VAL A 23 -21.22 1.56 32.07
C VAL A 23 -20.75 2.73 31.19
N LEU A 24 -21.57 3.79 31.10
CA LEU A 24 -21.24 4.96 30.30
C LEU A 24 -19.98 5.67 30.82
N LEU A 25 -19.85 5.85 32.12
CA LEU A 25 -18.67 6.47 32.73
C LEU A 25 -17.41 5.63 32.51
N ASN A 26 -17.49 4.31 32.58
CA ASN A 26 -16.37 3.41 32.26
C ASN A 26 -15.96 3.49 30.79
N ALA A 27 -16.91 3.74 29.89
CA ALA A 27 -16.66 4.03 28.48
C ALA A 27 -16.18 5.48 28.23
N GLY A 28 -15.99 6.30 29.28
CA GLY A 28 -15.59 7.70 29.17
C GLY A 28 -16.71 8.61 28.62
N LEU A 29 -17.96 8.18 28.68
CA LEU A 29 -19.13 8.97 28.32
C LEU A 29 -19.71 9.58 29.59
N GLN A 30 -19.95 10.90 29.58
CA GLN A 30 -20.56 11.59 30.70
C GLN A 30 -22.06 11.83 30.42
N PRO A 31 -22.96 10.99 30.97
CA PRO A 31 -24.39 11.20 30.84
C PRO A 31 -24.83 12.38 31.70
N THR A 32 -25.71 13.22 31.15
CA THR A 32 -26.40 14.26 31.92
C THR A 32 -27.36 13.58 32.89
N ARG A 33 -27.28 13.94 34.18
CA ARG A 33 -28.26 13.46 35.17
C ARG A 33 -29.63 14.04 34.87
N GLY A 34 -30.69 13.27 35.12
CA GLY A 34 -32.07 13.71 34.84
C GLY A 34 -32.46 14.99 35.58
N GLU A 35 -31.90 15.23 36.76
CA GLU A 35 -32.10 16.48 37.54
C GLU A 35 -31.56 17.74 36.85
N TYR A 36 -30.61 17.59 35.93
CA TYR A 36 -29.99 18.69 35.17
C TYR A 36 -30.53 18.78 33.73
N GLU A 37 -31.52 17.97 33.37
CA GLU A 37 -32.15 18.05 32.06
C GLU A 37 -33.19 19.18 32.03
N VAL A 38 -32.98 20.17 31.17
CA VAL A 38 -33.79 21.40 31.10
C VAL A 38 -35.26 21.13 30.72
N ALA A 39 -35.52 20.13 29.89
CA ALA A 39 -36.85 19.81 29.40
C ALA A 39 -37.00 18.30 29.14
N PRO A 40 -37.12 17.46 30.19
CA PRO A 40 -37.01 16.01 30.08
C PRO A 40 -38.10 15.38 29.20
N LEU A 41 -39.36 15.86 29.29
CA LEU A 41 -40.45 15.37 28.44
C LEU A 41 -40.23 15.68 26.95
N ASN A 42 -39.69 16.87 26.66
CA ASN A 42 -39.37 17.29 25.30
C ASN A 42 -38.16 16.50 24.77
N GLY A 43 -37.16 16.28 25.62
CA GLY A 43 -36.00 15.43 25.35
C GLY A 43 -36.40 13.99 25.02
N TYR A 44 -37.33 13.42 25.79
CA TYR A 44 -37.89 12.08 25.58
C TYR A 44 -38.62 11.96 24.23
N LEU A 45 -39.57 12.86 23.95
CA LEU A 45 -40.35 12.81 22.70
C LEU A 45 -39.46 12.95 21.45
N ARG A 46 -38.39 13.75 21.53
CA ARG A 46 -37.42 13.87 20.43
C ARG A 46 -36.51 12.67 20.29
N ALA A 47 -36.23 11.96 21.37
CA ALA A 47 -35.37 10.78 21.33
C ALA A 47 -36.10 9.53 20.82
N MET A 48 -37.43 9.58 20.68
CA MET A 48 -38.22 8.50 20.12
C MET A 48 -37.88 8.30 18.63
N PRO A 49 -37.71 7.04 18.19
CA PRO A 49 -37.44 6.74 16.79
C PRO A 49 -38.58 7.26 15.91
N MET A 50 -38.23 7.82 14.74
CA MET A 50 -39.17 8.34 13.74
C MET A 50 -40.01 9.55 14.19
N CYS A 51 -39.69 10.20 15.31
CA CYS A 51 -40.40 11.40 15.79
C CYS A 51 -39.79 12.74 15.33
N PHE A 52 -38.75 12.71 14.50
CA PHE A 52 -38.13 13.93 13.95
C PHE A 52 -38.89 14.46 12.74
N ASN A 53 -39.26 15.74 12.79
CA ASN A 53 -39.82 16.47 11.64
C ASN A 53 -39.00 17.75 11.38
N PRO A 54 -38.19 17.81 10.32
CA PRO A 54 -37.31 18.94 10.05
C PRO A 54 -38.08 20.24 9.78
N ALA A 55 -39.29 20.17 9.20
CA ALA A 55 -40.12 21.35 8.93
C ALA A 55 -40.66 22.01 10.22
N ARG A 56 -40.67 21.26 11.34
CA ARG A 56 -41.08 21.76 12.66
C ARG A 56 -39.90 22.14 13.56
N ASP A 57 -38.67 21.81 13.19
CA ASP A 57 -37.47 22.08 14.00
C ASP A 57 -36.77 23.41 13.64
N LYS A 58 -37.51 24.53 13.76
CA LYS A 58 -37.01 25.88 13.40
C LYS A 58 -35.83 26.38 14.23
N HIS A 59 -35.61 25.78 15.40
CA HIS A 59 -34.59 26.20 16.36
C HIS A 59 -33.47 25.16 16.54
N HIS A 60 -33.37 24.18 15.64
CA HIS A 60 -32.37 23.09 15.66
C HIS A 60 -32.27 22.38 17.01
N TRP A 61 -33.44 22.21 17.61
CA TRP A 61 -33.68 21.64 18.92
C TRP A 61 -33.48 20.12 18.93
N TYR A 62 -33.47 19.49 17.75
CA TYR A 62 -33.06 18.10 17.58
C TYR A 62 -31.54 17.92 17.55
N THR A 63 -30.81 18.92 17.06
CA THR A 63 -29.34 18.92 17.00
C THR A 63 -28.77 19.21 18.38
N ARG A 64 -28.00 18.27 18.94
CA ARG A 64 -27.32 18.44 20.24
C ARG A 64 -25.82 18.58 20.03
N LEU A 65 -25.24 19.62 20.61
CA LEU A 65 -23.79 19.71 20.76
C LEU A 65 -23.32 18.58 21.67
N THR A 66 -22.34 17.82 21.20
CA THR A 66 -21.73 16.71 21.94
C THR A 66 -20.24 16.96 21.99
N PHE A 67 -19.61 16.65 23.13
CA PHE A 67 -18.15 16.72 23.22
C PHE A 67 -17.52 15.78 22.20
N VAL A 68 -16.52 16.28 21.46
CA VAL A 68 -15.71 15.49 20.52
C VAL A 68 -15.15 14.24 21.20
N GLN A 69 -14.83 14.35 22.50
CA GLN A 69 -14.36 13.24 23.30
C GLN A 69 -15.36 12.07 23.38
N HIS A 70 -16.65 12.33 23.50
CA HIS A 70 -17.68 11.29 23.53
C HIS A 70 -17.80 10.58 22.18
N LEU A 71 -17.69 11.33 21.07
CA LEU A 71 -17.65 10.73 19.73
C LEU A 71 -16.41 9.86 19.52
N ALA A 72 -15.25 10.34 19.97
CA ALA A 72 -14.01 9.56 19.91
C ALA A 72 -14.10 8.27 20.75
N ASN A 73 -14.74 8.31 21.93
CA ASN A 73 -14.91 7.12 22.77
C ASN A 73 -15.89 6.09 22.20
N LEU A 74 -16.84 6.54 21.38
CA LEU A 74 -17.76 5.67 20.65
C LEU A 74 -17.18 5.19 19.31
N SER A 75 -16.06 5.75 18.88
CA SER A 75 -15.40 5.35 17.64
C SER A 75 -14.85 3.92 17.79
N PRO A 76 -15.07 3.04 16.80
CA PRO A 76 -14.48 1.70 16.80
C PRO A 76 -12.95 1.73 16.73
N LEU A 77 -12.34 2.90 16.48
CA LEU A 77 -10.89 3.07 16.33
C LEU A 77 -10.15 3.26 17.67
N PHE A 78 -10.84 3.67 18.74
CA PHE A 78 -10.21 4.03 20.02
C PHE A 78 -10.61 3.08 21.15
N GLY A 79 -10.49 1.78 20.90
CA GLY A 79 -10.81 0.72 21.85
C GLY A 79 -9.86 0.59 23.04
N ARG A 80 -10.30 -0.13 24.07
CA ARG A 80 -9.49 -0.55 25.23
C ARG A 80 -8.97 -1.99 25.11
N ASP A 81 -9.07 -2.57 23.92
CA ASP A 81 -8.62 -3.93 23.68
C ASP A 81 -7.11 -4.05 23.95
N THR A 82 -6.67 -5.24 24.32
CA THR A 82 -5.28 -5.61 24.55
C THR A 82 -4.73 -6.52 23.43
N GLY A 83 -5.54 -6.77 22.40
CA GLY A 83 -5.18 -7.59 21.26
C GLY A 83 -5.31 -9.07 21.59
N THR A 84 -4.59 -9.91 20.85
CA THR A 84 -4.67 -11.37 20.95
C THR A 84 -3.86 -11.94 22.11
N GLY A 85 -2.95 -11.14 22.69
CA GLY A 85 -2.05 -11.57 23.77
C GLY A 85 -0.75 -12.23 23.28
N ASN A 86 -0.60 -12.46 21.97
CA ASN A 86 0.63 -13.00 21.39
C ASN A 86 1.67 -11.87 21.24
N PRO A 87 2.85 -11.96 21.86
CA PRO A 87 3.74 -10.81 22.02
C PRO A 87 4.63 -10.53 20.79
N GLY A 88 4.13 -10.65 19.56
CA GLY A 88 4.90 -10.38 18.33
C GLY A 88 5.23 -8.90 18.14
N PHE A 89 4.19 -8.08 18.10
CA PHE A 89 4.23 -6.63 18.18
C PHE A 89 3.54 -6.17 19.45
N THR A 90 4.16 -5.20 20.11
CA THR A 90 3.70 -4.61 21.35
C THR A 90 3.54 -3.10 21.17
N PHE A 91 2.33 -2.64 21.47
CA PHE A 91 1.93 -1.23 21.54
C PHE A 91 1.28 -0.95 22.90
N PHE A 92 0.77 0.26 23.06
CA PHE A 92 -0.05 0.64 24.20
C PHE A 92 -1.41 1.11 23.70
N ASN A 93 -2.48 0.55 24.25
CA ASN A 93 -3.81 1.06 24.00
C ASN A 93 -4.00 2.41 24.70
N ARG A 94 -5.14 3.07 24.43
CA ARG A 94 -5.44 4.38 25.01
C ARG A 94 -5.46 4.40 26.54
N GLY A 95 -5.78 3.27 27.17
CA GLY A 95 -5.77 3.11 28.63
C GLY A 95 -4.37 2.93 29.21
N GLY A 96 -3.32 2.90 28.38
CA GLY A 96 -1.95 2.63 28.79
C GLY A 96 -1.65 1.14 29.04
N ALA A 97 -2.61 0.25 28.78
CA ALA A 97 -2.37 -1.19 28.87
C ALA A 97 -1.62 -1.67 27.61
N PRO A 98 -0.74 -2.68 27.73
CA PRO A 98 -0.11 -3.30 26.56
C PRO A 98 -1.16 -3.82 25.58
N LEU A 99 -0.96 -3.54 24.30
CA LEU A 99 -1.70 -4.08 23.17
C LEU A 99 -0.74 -4.98 22.39
N THR A 100 -1.01 -6.28 22.34
CA THR A 100 -0.10 -7.25 21.74
C THR A 100 -0.81 -8.14 20.71
N PHE A 101 -0.17 -8.32 19.56
CA PHE A 101 -0.56 -9.26 18.53
C PHE A 101 0.68 -9.68 17.72
N ASP A 102 0.66 -10.85 17.10
CA ASP A 102 1.80 -11.39 16.34
C ASP A 102 1.42 -11.70 14.89
N PRO A 103 1.81 -10.86 13.91
CA PRO A 103 1.44 -11.06 12.52
C PRO A 103 2.05 -12.32 11.89
N LEU A 104 3.06 -12.94 12.50
CA LEU A 104 3.65 -14.19 11.99
C LEU A 104 3.11 -15.44 12.68
N ASN A 105 2.37 -15.28 13.77
CA ASN A 105 1.75 -16.39 14.50
C ASN A 105 0.49 -16.90 13.79
N SER A 106 0.38 -18.22 13.63
CA SER A 106 -0.78 -18.88 13.01
C SER A 106 -2.09 -18.66 13.76
N ASN A 107 -2.04 -18.33 15.05
CA ASN A 107 -3.24 -18.02 15.83
C ASN A 107 -3.81 -16.62 15.53
N ASP A 108 -2.97 -15.73 14.98
CA ASP A 108 -3.33 -14.34 14.70
C ASP A 108 -3.49 -14.07 13.19
N ARG A 109 -3.03 -14.99 12.34
CA ARG A 109 -3.11 -14.86 10.88
C ARG A 109 -3.77 -16.09 10.23
N THR A 110 -4.67 -15.84 9.28
CA THR A 110 -5.26 -16.90 8.45
C THR A 110 -4.39 -17.21 7.22
N LYS A 111 -3.84 -16.17 6.58
CA LYS A 111 -2.97 -16.28 5.39
C LYS A 111 -1.70 -15.43 5.57
N ASN A 112 -1.38 -14.58 4.60
CA ASN A 112 -0.25 -13.66 4.63
C ASN A 112 -0.57 -12.42 5.47
N ALA A 113 0.42 -11.93 6.19
CA ALA A 113 0.31 -10.73 6.99
C ALA A 113 0.88 -9.53 6.23
N HIS A 114 -0.01 -8.65 5.80
CA HIS A 114 0.35 -7.38 5.18
C HIS A 114 0.09 -6.24 6.16
N MET A 115 0.94 -5.23 6.14
CA MET A 115 0.82 -4.04 6.99
C MET A 115 1.02 -2.79 6.14
N ALA A 116 0.05 -1.88 6.20
CA ALA A 116 0.14 -0.56 5.59
C ALA A 116 0.25 0.50 6.70
N ILE A 117 1.27 1.37 6.60
CA ILE A 117 1.50 2.46 7.55
C ILE A 117 1.41 3.79 6.82
N PHE A 118 0.39 4.58 7.16
CA PHE A 118 0.14 5.88 6.55
C PHE A 118 0.57 7.02 7.48
N GLY A 119 0.99 8.13 6.86
CA GLY A 119 1.27 9.37 7.58
C GLY A 119 2.13 10.33 6.77
N PRO A 120 2.06 11.65 7.04
CA PRO A 120 2.90 12.63 6.38
C PRO A 120 4.38 12.47 6.76
N THR A 121 5.26 13.20 6.07
CA THR A 121 6.67 13.29 6.46
C THR A 121 6.78 13.82 7.89
N GLY A 122 7.61 13.18 8.72
CA GLY A 122 7.77 13.55 10.13
C GLY A 122 6.75 12.95 11.10
N SER A 123 5.75 12.18 10.63
CA SER A 123 4.75 11.55 11.52
C SER A 123 5.28 10.34 12.33
N GLY A 124 6.55 9.98 12.17
CA GLY A 124 7.17 8.89 12.89
C GLY A 124 7.12 7.50 12.22
N LYS A 125 6.71 7.38 10.94
CA LYS A 125 6.62 6.09 10.24
C LYS A 125 7.88 5.22 10.37
N SER A 126 9.05 5.76 10.01
CA SER A 126 10.32 5.02 10.08
C SER A 126 10.74 4.69 11.51
N ALA A 127 10.42 5.57 12.48
CA ALA A 127 10.70 5.31 13.89
C ALA A 127 9.86 4.15 14.42
N THR A 128 8.57 4.11 14.07
CA THR A 128 7.68 2.99 14.39
C THR A 128 8.20 1.70 13.75
N LEU A 129 8.54 1.73 12.46
CA LEU A 129 9.08 0.55 11.76
C LEU A 129 10.38 0.02 12.37
N ASN A 130 11.31 0.88 12.79
CA ASN A 130 12.52 0.44 13.50
C ASN A 130 12.21 -0.34 14.79
N SER A 131 11.21 0.12 15.56
CA SER A 131 10.74 -0.59 16.75
C SER A 131 10.13 -1.95 16.38
N LEU A 132 9.28 -1.98 15.35
CA LEU A 132 8.64 -3.22 14.89
C LEU A 132 9.65 -4.22 14.33
N PHE A 133 10.63 -3.77 13.53
CA PHE A 133 11.70 -4.63 13.03
C PHE A 133 12.54 -5.21 14.17
N SER A 134 12.82 -4.43 15.20
CA SER A 134 13.54 -4.93 16.39
C SER A 134 12.75 -6.03 17.11
N GLN A 135 11.45 -5.84 17.30
CA GLN A 135 10.56 -6.84 17.91
C GLN A 135 10.44 -8.10 17.02
N LEU A 136 10.26 -7.91 15.71
CA LEU A 136 10.19 -8.98 14.73
C LEU A 136 11.46 -9.83 14.71
N MET A 137 12.63 -9.18 14.67
CA MET A 137 13.93 -9.84 14.71
C MET A 137 14.21 -10.48 16.08
N ALA A 138 13.69 -9.94 17.18
CA ALA A 138 13.87 -10.56 18.49
C ALA A 138 13.11 -11.89 18.62
N ILE A 139 11.92 -11.98 18.03
CA ILE A 139 11.00 -13.11 18.23
C ILE A 139 11.16 -14.17 17.14
N HIS A 140 11.10 -13.75 15.88
CA HIS A 140 11.02 -14.68 14.74
C HIS A 140 12.32 -14.80 13.95
N ARG A 141 13.22 -13.79 14.04
CA ARG A 141 14.45 -13.70 13.24
C ARG A 141 14.24 -14.04 11.75
N PRO A 142 13.24 -13.44 11.07
CA PRO A 142 13.02 -13.74 9.66
C PRO A 142 14.15 -13.18 8.79
N ARG A 143 14.22 -13.66 7.54
CA ARG A 143 15.01 -12.97 6.51
C ARG A 143 14.29 -11.67 6.14
N LEU A 144 14.85 -10.54 6.55
CA LEU A 144 14.24 -9.23 6.37
C LEU A 144 14.86 -8.51 5.17
N PHE A 145 14.01 -8.10 4.24
CA PHE A 145 14.39 -7.25 3.10
C PHE A 145 13.80 -5.86 3.31
N ILE A 146 14.64 -4.83 3.19
CA ILE A 146 14.24 -3.43 3.40
C ILE A 146 14.65 -2.63 2.17
N ALA A 147 13.67 -2.02 1.52
CA ALA A 147 13.88 -1.05 0.44
C ALA A 147 13.43 0.33 0.93
N GLU A 148 14.33 1.31 0.94
CA GLU A 148 14.00 2.69 1.33
C GLU A 148 14.73 3.74 0.48
N ALA A 149 14.15 4.94 0.44
CA ALA A 149 14.79 6.15 -0.07
C ALA A 149 15.22 7.03 1.11
N GLY A 150 16.53 7.12 1.38
CA GLY A 150 17.09 7.88 2.49
C GLY A 150 18.21 7.12 3.16
N ASN A 151 18.02 6.75 4.43
CA ASN A 151 18.87 5.84 5.24
C ASN A 151 18.27 5.70 6.67
N SER A 152 16.95 5.67 6.81
CA SER A 152 16.24 5.58 8.10
C SER A 152 16.52 4.27 8.83
N PHE A 153 16.79 3.19 8.09
CA PHE A 153 17.01 1.84 8.61
C PHE A 153 18.49 1.44 8.63
N GLY A 154 19.39 2.32 8.15
CA GLY A 154 20.82 2.04 8.08
C GLY A 154 21.44 1.69 9.43
N LEU A 155 21.05 2.39 10.50
CA LEU A 155 21.53 2.13 11.86
C LEU A 155 20.96 0.82 12.43
N PHE A 156 19.72 0.47 12.06
CA PHE A 156 19.14 -0.81 12.46
C PHE A 156 19.90 -1.99 11.83
N ALA A 157 20.29 -1.85 10.55
CA ALA A 157 21.12 -2.82 9.87
C ALA A 157 22.50 -2.96 10.54
N ASP A 158 23.14 -1.84 10.88
CA ASP A 158 24.44 -1.85 11.58
C ASP A 158 24.31 -2.53 12.96
N TYR A 159 23.25 -2.23 13.71
CA TYR A 159 22.93 -2.88 15.00
C TYR A 159 22.71 -4.39 14.87
N CYS A 160 21.98 -4.83 13.84
CA CYS A 160 21.83 -6.26 13.55
C CYS A 160 23.18 -6.94 13.29
N GLY A 161 24.08 -6.26 12.58
CA GLY A 161 25.43 -6.73 12.32
C GLY A 161 26.28 -6.86 13.59
N GLU A 162 26.20 -5.88 14.49
CA GLU A 162 26.87 -5.94 15.81
C GLU A 162 26.38 -7.12 16.66
N LEU A 163 25.11 -7.50 16.54
CA LEU A 163 24.53 -8.68 17.18
C LEU A 163 24.91 -10.00 16.49
N GLY A 164 25.75 -9.97 15.45
CA GLY A 164 26.25 -11.15 14.76
C GLY A 164 25.33 -11.68 13.65
N LEU A 165 24.36 -10.90 13.19
CA LEU A 165 23.54 -11.27 12.04
C LEU A 165 24.27 -10.96 10.73
N THR A 166 24.03 -11.78 9.70
CA THR A 166 24.50 -11.48 8.35
C THR A 166 23.69 -10.34 7.76
N VAL A 167 24.35 -9.23 7.45
CA VAL A 167 23.72 -8.02 6.92
C VAL A 167 24.32 -7.63 5.58
N ASN A 168 23.46 -7.41 4.59
CA ASN A 168 23.84 -6.89 3.28
C ASN A 168 23.24 -5.49 3.11
N LYS A 169 24.08 -4.45 3.14
CA LYS A 169 23.68 -3.05 3.01
C LYS A 169 24.17 -2.50 1.69
N ILE A 170 23.25 -2.20 0.79
CA ILE A 170 23.53 -1.69 -0.55
C ILE A 170 22.91 -0.29 -0.68
N SER A 171 23.71 0.69 -1.10
CA SER A 171 23.22 2.04 -1.41
C SER A 171 23.36 2.30 -2.89
N ILE A 172 22.23 2.39 -3.59
CA ILE A 172 22.20 2.67 -5.03
C ILE A 172 22.30 4.19 -5.19
N LYS A 173 23.48 4.66 -5.60
CA LYS A 173 23.75 6.06 -5.95
C LYS A 173 24.45 6.12 -7.31
N PRO A 174 24.29 7.21 -8.08
CA PRO A 174 25.07 7.40 -9.31
C PRO A 174 26.57 7.21 -9.04
N GLY A 175 27.24 6.42 -9.88
CA GLY A 175 28.67 6.11 -9.71
C GLY A 175 29.03 5.09 -8.62
N CYS A 176 28.07 4.40 -7.97
CA CYS A 176 28.39 3.41 -6.93
C CYS A 176 29.02 2.10 -7.46
N GLY A 177 29.16 1.95 -8.78
CA GLY A 177 29.77 0.77 -9.42
C GLY A 177 28.91 -0.50 -9.34
N ILE A 178 27.70 -0.41 -8.75
CA ILE A 178 26.75 -1.52 -8.68
C ILE A 178 25.86 -1.44 -9.92
N SER A 179 25.96 -2.45 -10.77
CA SER A 179 25.09 -2.60 -11.93
C SER A 179 23.85 -3.39 -11.52
N LEU A 180 22.68 -2.77 -11.66
CA LEU A 180 21.42 -3.50 -11.61
C LEU A 180 21.22 -4.20 -12.96
N ALA A 181 20.76 -5.45 -12.94
CA ALA A 181 20.47 -6.25 -14.14
C ALA A 181 18.94 -6.39 -14.29
N PRO A 182 18.23 -5.37 -14.80
CA PRO A 182 16.78 -5.37 -14.90
C PRO A 182 16.24 -6.43 -15.87
N PHE A 183 17.07 -6.84 -16.84
CA PHE A 183 16.75 -7.89 -17.81
C PHE A 183 17.33 -9.25 -17.42
N ALA A 184 17.66 -9.45 -16.14
CA ALA A 184 18.33 -10.66 -15.68
C ALA A 184 17.56 -11.94 -15.99
N ASP A 185 16.24 -11.88 -15.86
CA ASP A 185 15.32 -13.01 -16.06
C ASP A 185 14.90 -13.19 -17.53
N ALA A 186 15.43 -12.41 -18.48
CA ALA A 186 15.04 -12.50 -19.89
C ALA A 186 15.27 -13.88 -20.54
N HIS A 187 16.24 -14.64 -20.05
CA HIS A 187 16.49 -16.02 -20.50
C HIS A 187 15.30 -16.96 -20.25
N LYS A 188 14.53 -16.73 -19.19
CA LYS A 188 13.38 -17.56 -18.82
C LYS A 188 12.24 -17.49 -19.83
N LEU A 189 12.14 -16.38 -20.59
CA LEU A 189 11.19 -16.23 -21.70
C LEU A 189 11.43 -17.24 -22.83
N ILE A 190 12.63 -17.81 -22.92
CA ILE A 190 13.04 -18.74 -23.97
C ILE A 190 12.99 -20.18 -23.44
N GLU A 191 13.38 -20.38 -22.18
CA GLU A 191 13.32 -21.69 -21.52
C GLU A 191 11.89 -22.19 -21.30
N GLN A 192 10.94 -21.28 -21.06
CA GLN A 192 9.51 -21.56 -20.96
C GLN A 192 8.85 -21.00 -22.21
N PRO A 193 8.21 -21.83 -23.07
CA PRO A 193 7.51 -21.32 -24.24
C PRO A 193 6.32 -20.50 -23.75
N VAL A 194 6.48 -19.17 -23.75
CA VAL A 194 5.41 -18.21 -23.46
C VAL A 194 4.22 -18.58 -24.32
N VAL A 195 3.12 -19.00 -23.70
CA VAL A 195 1.84 -19.16 -24.39
C VAL A 195 1.54 -17.79 -25.01
N PRO A 196 1.26 -17.68 -26.32
CA PRO A 196 0.98 -16.41 -26.94
C PRO A 196 -0.33 -15.86 -26.34
N VAL A 197 -0.20 -15.02 -25.31
CA VAL A 197 -1.33 -14.29 -24.73
C VAL A 197 -1.85 -13.36 -25.81
N SER A 198 -3.14 -13.43 -26.05
CA SER A 198 -3.78 -12.69 -27.14
C SER A 198 -3.60 -11.18 -26.93
N GLU A 199 -3.30 -10.43 -28.00
CA GLU A 199 -3.14 -8.95 -27.96
C GLU A 199 -4.38 -8.21 -27.40
N SER A 200 -5.53 -8.90 -27.32
CA SER A 200 -6.78 -8.43 -26.73
C SER A 200 -6.80 -8.43 -25.20
N GLU A 201 -6.11 -9.36 -24.53
CA GLU A 201 -6.18 -9.53 -23.07
C GLU A 201 -5.30 -8.54 -22.29
N LEU A 202 -4.31 -7.91 -22.94
CA LEU A 202 -3.41 -6.91 -22.31
C LEU A 202 -3.82 -5.45 -22.60
N SER A 203 -5.02 -5.21 -23.13
CA SER A 203 -5.49 -3.86 -23.51
C SER A 203 -6.53 -3.23 -22.62
N ASP A 204 -7.03 -3.97 -21.64
CA ASP A 204 -7.59 -3.34 -20.47
C ASP A 204 -6.43 -2.75 -19.67
N GLY A 205 -6.68 -1.65 -18.97
CA GLY A 205 -5.63 -0.97 -18.21
C GLY A 205 -4.89 -1.97 -17.34
N ILE A 206 -3.65 -1.65 -16.96
CA ILE A 206 -3.11 -2.22 -15.73
C ILE A 206 -3.97 -1.63 -14.61
N ASP A 207 -5.18 -2.17 -14.45
CA ASP A 207 -6.03 -1.94 -13.30
C ASP A 207 -5.32 -2.69 -12.19
N ILE A 208 -4.68 -1.93 -11.31
CA ILE A 208 -4.03 -2.41 -10.08
C ILE A 208 -5.09 -3.00 -9.10
N ASP A 209 -6.36 -3.03 -9.50
CA ASP A 209 -7.52 -3.32 -8.67
C ASP A 209 -8.06 -4.76 -8.79
N ASP A 210 -7.57 -5.61 -9.69
CA ASP A 210 -7.99 -7.03 -9.78
C ASP A 210 -6.97 -7.98 -9.14
N VAL A 211 -6.72 -7.83 -7.83
CA VAL A 211 -6.00 -8.83 -7.00
C VAL A 211 -6.97 -9.62 -6.09
N ASP A 212 -8.28 -9.48 -6.30
CA ASP A 212 -9.32 -10.17 -5.52
C ASP A 212 -9.98 -11.32 -6.31
N GLY A 213 -9.16 -12.10 -7.02
CA GLY A 213 -9.52 -13.42 -7.54
C GLY A 213 -8.86 -14.52 -6.72
N GLU A 214 -9.62 -15.52 -6.27
CA GLU A 214 -9.08 -16.72 -5.63
C GLU A 214 -8.19 -17.51 -6.61
N GLU A 215 -6.88 -17.32 -6.59
CA GLU A 215 -5.94 -18.11 -7.40
C GLU A 215 -5.08 -19.05 -6.53
N ASP A 216 -5.67 -20.20 -6.18
CA ASP A 216 -4.93 -21.42 -5.82
C ASP A 216 -4.55 -22.17 -7.13
N GLY A 217 -3.83 -21.47 -8.02
CA GLY A 217 -3.21 -22.00 -9.22
C GLY A 217 -1.82 -21.40 -9.38
N ASP A 218 -0.86 -22.14 -9.92
CA ASP A 218 0.43 -21.60 -10.33
C ASP A 218 0.18 -20.53 -11.42
N GLU A 219 -0.11 -19.29 -11.03
CA GLU A 219 -0.06 -18.14 -11.94
C GLU A 219 1.37 -18.10 -12.50
N GLU A 220 1.51 -18.49 -13.77
CA GLU A 220 2.77 -18.39 -14.48
C GLU A 220 3.20 -16.92 -14.45
N ARG A 221 4.28 -16.64 -13.70
CA ARG A 221 4.85 -15.30 -13.54
C ARG A 221 4.97 -14.62 -14.90
N ASP A 222 4.33 -13.47 -15.08
CA ASP A 222 4.41 -12.69 -16.32
C ASP A 222 5.76 -11.97 -16.46
N ILE A 223 6.78 -12.74 -16.85
CA ILE A 223 8.15 -12.24 -17.03
C ILE A 223 8.18 -11.18 -18.14
N LEU A 224 7.39 -11.34 -19.21
CA LEU A 224 7.40 -10.38 -20.32
C LEU A 224 6.83 -9.03 -19.87
N GLY A 225 5.74 -9.04 -19.09
CA GLY A 225 5.17 -7.86 -18.46
C GLY A 225 6.16 -7.15 -17.52
N GLU A 226 6.86 -7.90 -16.66
CA GLU A 226 7.89 -7.34 -15.77
C GLU A 226 9.01 -6.63 -16.56
N LEU A 227 9.52 -7.27 -17.63
CA LEU A 227 10.57 -6.70 -18.48
C LEU A 227 10.06 -5.48 -19.27
N GLU A 228 8.81 -5.50 -19.71
CA GLU A 228 8.17 -4.35 -20.36
C GLU A 228 8.08 -3.16 -19.40
N ILE A 229 7.66 -3.37 -18.16
CA ILE A 229 7.60 -2.33 -17.13
C ILE A 229 9.00 -1.74 -16.91
N ALA A 230 10.03 -2.59 -16.79
CA ALA A 230 11.41 -2.14 -16.65
C ALA A 230 11.88 -1.30 -17.85
N ALA A 231 11.57 -1.74 -19.08
CA ALA A 231 11.90 -1.00 -20.30
C ALA A 231 11.16 0.34 -20.37
N ARG A 232 9.87 0.38 -20.03
CA ARG A 232 9.06 1.61 -20.00
C ARG A 232 9.64 2.63 -19.03
N LEU A 233 9.95 2.20 -17.80
CA LEU A 233 10.59 3.05 -16.78
C LEU A 233 11.91 3.64 -17.28
N MET A 234 12.73 2.88 -17.99
CA MET A 234 13.99 3.37 -18.56
C MET A 234 13.79 4.38 -19.69
N ILE A 235 12.80 4.16 -20.55
CA ILE A 235 12.53 5.01 -21.72
C ILE A 235 11.89 6.34 -21.29
N THR A 236 10.92 6.28 -20.37
CA THR A 236 10.18 7.45 -19.89
C THR A 236 10.90 8.18 -18.75
N GLY A 237 11.88 7.54 -18.11
CA GLY A 237 12.49 8.04 -16.89
C GLY A 237 11.53 8.04 -15.69
N GLY A 238 10.39 7.36 -15.80
CA GLY A 238 9.31 7.40 -14.79
C GLY A 238 8.48 8.69 -14.81
N GLU A 239 8.58 9.51 -15.87
CA GLU A 239 7.74 10.71 -16.00
C GLU A 239 6.35 10.37 -16.54
N GLU A 240 5.30 10.65 -15.76
CA GLU A 240 3.88 10.39 -16.13
C GLU A 240 3.50 10.98 -17.50
N LYS A 241 4.05 12.15 -17.84
CA LYS A 241 3.78 12.82 -19.13
C LYS A 241 4.32 12.06 -20.33
N GLU A 242 5.49 11.44 -20.19
CA GLU A 242 6.11 10.66 -21.26
C GLU A 242 5.46 9.27 -21.34
N GLU A 243 5.02 8.72 -20.20
CA GLU A 243 4.26 7.48 -20.17
C GLU A 243 2.89 7.61 -20.85
N ALA A 244 2.19 8.74 -20.63
CA ALA A 244 0.92 9.03 -21.30
C ALA A 244 1.06 9.21 -22.84
N ARG A 245 2.28 9.45 -23.34
CA ARG A 245 2.55 9.55 -24.78
C ARG A 245 2.80 8.19 -25.45
N LEU A 246 3.01 7.13 -24.67
CA LEU A 246 3.24 5.79 -25.22
C LEU A 246 1.96 5.21 -25.80
N GLU A 247 1.91 5.07 -27.12
CA GLU A 247 0.78 4.48 -27.82
C GLU A 247 0.84 2.95 -27.76
N ARG A 248 -0.30 2.28 -28.06
CA ARG A 248 -0.38 0.81 -28.08
C ARG A 248 0.61 0.18 -29.07
N ALA A 249 0.90 0.86 -30.18
CA ALA A 249 1.88 0.41 -31.17
C ALA A 249 3.32 0.45 -30.64
N ASP A 250 3.67 1.44 -29.80
CA ASP A 250 4.98 1.52 -29.17
C ASP A 250 5.18 0.34 -28.20
N ARG A 251 4.13 -0.03 -27.45
CA ARG A 251 4.18 -1.18 -26.52
C ARG A 251 4.44 -2.51 -27.26
N GLY A 252 3.75 -2.73 -28.38
CA GLY A 252 4.01 -3.91 -29.24
C GLY A 252 5.45 -3.97 -29.73
N MET A 253 5.99 -2.82 -30.18
CA MET A 253 7.39 -2.72 -30.59
C MET A 253 8.37 -3.02 -29.44
N MET A 254 8.08 -2.57 -28.21
CA MET A 254 8.92 -2.89 -27.04
C MET A 254 8.97 -4.38 -26.77
N ARG A 255 7.84 -5.09 -26.86
CA ARG A 255 7.80 -6.55 -26.67
C ARG A 255 8.61 -7.29 -27.70
N GLU A 256 8.45 -6.95 -28.99
CA GLU A 256 9.24 -7.54 -30.07
C GLU A 256 10.74 -7.30 -29.86
N ALA A 257 11.12 -6.08 -29.46
CA ALA A 257 12.52 -5.74 -29.19
C ALA A 257 13.09 -6.51 -27.98
N ILE A 258 12.31 -6.69 -26.91
CA ILE A 258 12.71 -7.49 -25.74
C ILE A 258 12.94 -8.95 -26.14
N LEU A 259 12.01 -9.56 -26.89
CA LEU A 259 12.13 -10.95 -27.33
C LEU A 259 13.33 -11.15 -28.26
N ALA A 260 13.55 -10.23 -29.21
CA ALA A 260 14.68 -10.29 -30.11
C ALA A 260 16.02 -10.15 -29.36
N ALA A 261 16.10 -9.22 -28.41
CA ALA A 261 17.30 -9.01 -27.60
C ALA A 261 17.56 -10.19 -26.65
N ALA A 262 16.52 -10.76 -26.05
CA ALA A 262 16.61 -11.95 -25.22
C ALA A 262 17.14 -13.15 -26.01
N GLN A 263 16.60 -13.39 -27.22
CA GLN A 263 17.05 -14.48 -28.09
C GLN A 263 18.51 -14.34 -28.48
N GLN A 264 18.93 -13.13 -28.88
CA GLN A 264 20.32 -12.88 -29.25
C GLN A 264 21.27 -13.13 -28.07
N ALA A 265 20.96 -12.61 -26.88
CA ALA A 265 21.79 -12.82 -25.70
C ALA A 265 21.86 -14.30 -25.31
N TRP A 266 20.75 -15.02 -25.43
CA TRP A 266 20.66 -16.45 -25.19
C TRP A 266 21.51 -17.29 -26.16
N ASP A 267 21.43 -16.99 -27.46
CA ASP A 267 22.24 -17.65 -28.48
C ASP A 267 23.75 -17.42 -28.26
N GLU A 268 24.11 -16.26 -27.73
CA GLU A 268 25.47 -15.90 -27.32
C GLU A 268 25.87 -16.49 -25.95
N GLY A 269 24.98 -17.22 -25.27
CA GLY A 269 25.23 -17.88 -23.98
C GLY A 269 25.46 -16.90 -22.82
N ARG A 270 24.92 -15.69 -22.91
CA ARG A 270 25.11 -14.62 -21.91
C ARG A 270 23.78 -14.03 -21.46
N GLN A 271 23.82 -13.34 -20.33
CA GLN A 271 22.67 -12.60 -19.84
C GLN A 271 22.39 -11.36 -20.72
N MET A 272 21.11 -11.09 -20.96
CA MET A 272 20.67 -9.88 -21.64
C MET A 272 21.03 -8.65 -20.80
N ILE A 273 21.66 -7.67 -21.45
CA ILE A 273 21.96 -6.36 -20.87
C ILE A 273 21.11 -5.27 -21.54
N THR A 274 21.04 -4.10 -20.91
CA THR A 274 20.30 -2.94 -21.44
C THR A 274 20.76 -2.53 -22.85
N GLY A 275 22.05 -2.70 -23.16
CA GLY A 275 22.62 -2.42 -24.47
C GLY A 275 22.07 -3.31 -25.60
N ASP A 276 21.63 -4.53 -25.30
CA ASP A 276 21.04 -5.43 -26.30
C ASP A 276 19.65 -4.94 -26.70
N LEU A 277 18.86 -4.51 -25.71
CA LEU A 277 17.55 -3.92 -25.95
C LEU A 277 17.67 -2.65 -26.81
N GLN A 278 18.67 -1.81 -26.54
CA GLN A 278 18.95 -0.64 -27.36
C GLN A 278 19.29 -1.03 -28.80
N SER A 279 20.15 -2.03 -28.98
CA SER A 279 20.51 -2.55 -30.30
C SER A 279 19.30 -3.08 -31.06
N ALA A 280 18.39 -3.77 -30.37
CA ALA A 280 17.13 -4.27 -30.93
C ALA A 280 16.19 -3.13 -31.35
N PHE A 281 16.03 -2.07 -30.54
CA PHE A 281 15.24 -0.90 -30.97
C PHE A 281 15.83 -0.21 -32.21
N LEU A 282 17.16 -0.13 -32.30
CA LEU A 282 17.84 0.46 -33.45
C LEU A 282 17.71 -0.39 -34.72
N SER A 283 17.67 -1.72 -34.61
CA SER A 283 17.50 -2.62 -35.75
C SER A 283 16.06 -2.61 -36.29
N VAL A 284 15.07 -2.53 -35.40
CA VAL A 284 13.64 -2.42 -35.75
C VAL A 284 13.28 -1.05 -36.36
N CYS A 285 14.08 -0.01 -36.08
CA CYS A 285 13.86 1.34 -36.60
C CYS A 285 14.90 1.73 -37.68
N PRO A 286 14.79 1.26 -38.95
CA PRO A 286 15.74 1.61 -40.00
C PRO A 286 15.69 3.10 -40.35
N ARG A 287 16.87 3.71 -40.53
CA ARG A 287 17.09 5.12 -40.95
C ARG A 287 16.44 5.52 -42.29
N SER A 288 15.77 4.60 -42.99
CA SER A 288 15.25 4.80 -44.35
C SER A 288 13.83 4.24 -44.52
N ARG A 289 12.83 4.80 -43.83
CA ARG A 289 11.43 4.71 -44.27
C ARG A 289 11.07 5.97 -45.07
N PRO A 290 10.51 5.88 -46.29
CA PRO A 290 10.19 7.05 -47.12
C PRO A 290 9.06 7.87 -46.47
N PRO A 291 9.01 9.20 -46.72
CA PRO A 291 8.16 10.11 -45.97
C PRO A 291 6.73 10.03 -46.49
N ARG A 292 5.92 9.14 -45.91
CA ARG A 292 4.47 9.34 -45.89
C ARG A 292 4.00 9.14 -44.46
N ARG A 293 3.66 10.28 -43.84
CA ARG A 293 3.02 10.46 -42.51
C ARG A 293 3.91 10.27 -41.28
N THR A 294 5.06 10.95 -41.22
CA THR A 294 5.84 11.06 -39.97
C THR A 294 6.68 12.34 -39.98
N ALA A 295 6.05 13.49 -39.75
CA ALA A 295 6.77 14.74 -39.50
C ALA A 295 6.99 15.01 -37.99
N GLY A 296 6.19 14.39 -37.10
CA GLY A 296 6.37 14.48 -35.64
C GLY A 296 7.36 13.45 -35.08
N THR A 297 7.29 12.21 -35.55
CA THR A 297 8.04 11.08 -34.97
C THR A 297 9.54 11.10 -35.24
N ARG A 298 10.05 11.64 -36.35
CA ARG A 298 11.52 11.70 -36.55
C ARG A 298 12.26 12.57 -35.52
N SER A 299 11.60 13.58 -34.95
CA SER A 299 12.18 14.45 -33.91
C SER A 299 12.13 13.80 -32.53
N GLU A 300 11.10 13.01 -32.25
CA GLU A 300 10.88 12.38 -30.94
C GLU A 300 11.73 11.12 -30.75
N TYR A 301 11.88 10.25 -31.75
CA TYR A 301 12.66 9.00 -31.61
C TYR A 301 14.17 9.26 -31.59
N GLY A 302 14.66 10.31 -32.27
CA GLY A 302 16.01 10.82 -32.07
C GLY A 302 16.24 11.40 -30.67
N GLY A 303 15.16 11.87 -30.02
CA GLY A 303 15.13 12.29 -28.63
C GLY A 303 15.15 11.13 -27.65
N VAL A 304 14.38 10.06 -27.90
CA VAL A 304 14.35 8.83 -27.08
C VAL A 304 15.71 8.13 -27.10
N ALA A 305 16.31 7.92 -28.27
CA ALA A 305 17.65 7.33 -28.38
C ALA A 305 18.75 8.22 -27.75
N ARG A 306 18.61 9.55 -27.78
CA ARG A 306 19.51 10.49 -27.09
C ARG A 306 19.29 10.56 -25.58
N ARG A 307 18.06 10.42 -25.08
CA ARG A 307 17.75 10.36 -23.64
C ARG A 307 18.25 9.07 -23.01
N VAL A 308 18.12 7.94 -23.73
CA VAL A 308 18.78 6.69 -23.38
C VAL A 308 20.30 6.92 -23.28
N TYR A 309 20.91 7.64 -24.22
CA TYR A 309 22.33 8.02 -24.15
C TYR A 309 22.69 8.91 -22.94
N ALA A 310 21.84 9.86 -22.58
CA ALA A 310 22.07 10.78 -21.46
C ALA A 310 21.87 10.13 -20.09
N GLY A 311 21.00 9.12 -19.99
CA GLY A 311 20.83 8.29 -18.78
C GLY A 311 21.90 7.21 -18.60
N LEU A 312 22.67 6.89 -19.64
CA LEU A 312 23.69 5.84 -19.65
C LEU A 312 25.13 6.35 -19.46
N SER A 313 25.34 7.66 -19.47
CA SER A 313 26.67 8.28 -19.34
C SER A 313 27.04 8.70 -17.90
N GLY A 314 26.53 7.99 -16.88
CA GLY A 314 26.79 8.25 -15.46
C GLY A 314 26.88 6.98 -14.62
#